data_AF-A0AAV8ZMV1-F1
#
_entry.id   AF-A0AAV8ZMV1-F1
#
_cell.length_a   1.000
_cell.length_b   1.000
_cell.length_c   1.000
_cell.angle_alpha   90.00
_cell.angle_beta   90.00
_cell.angle_gamma   90.00
#
_symmetry.space_group_name_H-M   'P 1'
#
loop_
_entity.id
_entity.type
_entity.pdbx_description
1 polymer ?
#
loop_
_entity_poly.entity_id
_entity_poly.type
_entity_poly.pdbx_seq_one_letter_code
_entity_poly.pdbx_strand_id
1 'polypeptide(L)'
;EPQTPEDDLDLSSEDEAVASDLDMHALILGGLNQDTEPLKTADEVIQEIDDMMQDETCSLDGSPGSRDSLIENNEVMEKAKEVLSSPLYEDKLRDLSLSQLNELFLELEVLIREFSETLISELALRDELEYEKELKNTFISLLLAVQNKRRQYHVEKKRSSKNSVLKTPSGLDPKYLTTVIPYHIDNGPPDNQTLQVLIKSK
;
A
#
# COMPACT_ATOMS: atom_id res chain seq x y z
N GLU A 1 -25.50 69.76 -14.92
CA GLU A 1 -25.30 68.68 -13.94
C GLU A 1 -25.76 67.37 -14.54
N PRO A 2 -25.16 66.20 -14.26
CA PRO A 2 -24.31 65.77 -13.11
C PRO A 2 -22.86 65.42 -13.55
N GLN A 3 -21.78 65.26 -12.76
CA GLN A 3 -21.43 64.53 -11.52
C GLN A 3 -21.37 62.99 -11.65
N THR A 4 -20.16 62.41 -11.76
CA THR A 4 -19.65 61.33 -10.88
C THR A 4 -18.14 61.07 -11.10
N PRO A 5 -17.42 60.60 -10.05
CA PRO A 5 -15.96 60.62 -9.93
C PRO A 5 -15.38 59.19 -9.80
N GLU A 6 -14.79 58.61 -10.84
CA GLU A 6 -14.32 57.22 -10.74
C GLU A 6 -13.08 57.01 -11.61
N ASP A 7 -11.93 57.60 -11.23
CA ASP A 7 -10.63 57.30 -11.86
C ASP A 7 -9.51 57.02 -10.82
N ASP A 8 -9.85 56.92 -9.52
CA ASP A 8 -8.88 56.72 -8.42
C ASP A 8 -8.91 55.31 -7.79
N LEU A 9 -9.66 54.36 -8.36
CA LEU A 9 -9.89 53.05 -7.73
C LEU A 9 -9.02 51.89 -8.23
N ASP A 10 -8.27 52.05 -9.33
CA ASP A 10 -7.51 50.92 -9.91
C ASP A 10 -6.04 50.88 -9.48
N LEU A 11 -5.45 52.01 -9.07
CA LEU A 11 -4.04 52.05 -8.67
C LEU A 11 -3.76 51.37 -7.32
N SER A 12 -4.76 51.30 -6.43
CA SER A 12 -4.61 50.61 -5.13
C SER A 12 -4.49 49.10 -5.28
N SER A 13 -5.07 48.51 -6.34
CA SER A 13 -5.06 47.06 -6.56
C SER A 13 -3.76 46.57 -7.20
N GLU A 14 -3.16 47.38 -8.07
CA GLU A 14 -1.84 47.10 -8.65
C GLU A 14 -0.76 47.23 -7.56
N ASP A 15 -0.77 48.30 -6.76
CA ASP A 15 0.20 48.53 -5.68
C ASP A 15 0.09 47.47 -4.56
N GLU A 16 -1.11 46.94 -4.30
CA GLU A 16 -1.33 45.81 -3.39
C GLU A 16 -0.80 44.48 -3.96
N ALA A 17 -0.93 44.26 -5.27
CA ALA A 17 -0.34 43.10 -5.93
C ALA A 17 1.20 43.18 -5.95
N VAL A 18 1.76 44.37 -6.20
CA VAL A 18 3.23 44.58 -6.15
C VAL A 18 3.74 44.44 -4.70
N ALA A 19 2.99 44.93 -3.71
CA ALA A 19 3.31 44.74 -2.30
C ALA A 19 3.28 43.25 -1.89
N SER A 20 2.30 42.47 -2.38
CA SER A 20 2.23 41.03 -2.17
C SER A 20 3.38 40.28 -2.85
N ASP A 21 3.80 40.69 -4.04
CA ASP A 21 4.91 40.07 -4.76
C ASP A 21 6.26 40.40 -4.08
N LEU A 22 6.43 41.65 -3.62
CA LEU A 22 7.59 42.06 -2.82
C LEU A 22 7.64 41.37 -1.45
N ASP A 23 6.50 41.12 -0.81
CA ASP A 23 6.41 40.35 0.45
C ASP A 23 6.72 38.86 0.23
N MET A 24 6.27 38.29 -0.90
CA MET A 24 6.65 36.93 -1.31
C MET A 24 8.16 36.82 -1.58
N HIS A 25 8.74 37.79 -2.28
CA HIS A 25 10.19 37.87 -2.47
C HIS A 25 10.95 38.12 -1.16
N ALA A 26 10.40 38.90 -0.23
CA ALA A 26 10.95 39.10 1.11
C ALA A 26 10.84 37.83 1.97
N LEU A 27 9.82 36.98 1.75
CA LEU A 27 9.71 35.66 2.37
C LEU A 27 10.78 34.69 1.82
N ILE A 28 11.01 34.72 0.51
CA ILE A 28 11.99 33.87 -0.18
C ILE A 28 13.43 34.28 0.17
N LEU A 29 13.74 35.59 0.20
CA LEU A 29 15.06 36.10 0.55
C LEU A 29 15.28 36.23 2.07
N GLY A 30 14.22 36.46 2.85
CA GLY A 30 14.25 36.45 4.31
C GLY A 30 14.53 35.06 4.88
N GLY A 31 14.15 34.01 4.16
CA GLY A 31 14.55 32.63 4.45
C GLY A 31 16.01 32.29 4.09
N LEU A 32 16.67 33.11 3.27
CA LEU A 32 18.07 32.88 2.84
C LEU A 32 19.10 33.68 3.64
N ASN A 33 18.65 34.56 4.56
CA ASN A 33 19.51 35.36 5.42
C ASN A 33 19.61 34.84 6.86
N GLN A 34 19.02 33.68 7.16
CA GLN A 34 19.42 32.86 8.30
C GLN A 34 20.27 31.72 7.73
N ASP A 35 21.57 31.86 7.95
CA ASP A 35 22.59 30.86 7.66
C ASP A 35 22.80 30.60 6.16
N THR A 36 23.76 31.32 5.58
CA THR A 36 24.49 30.81 4.41
C THR A 36 25.16 29.50 4.80
N GLU A 37 24.41 28.40 4.70
CA GLU A 37 24.95 27.06 4.78
C GLU A 37 25.99 26.96 3.65
N PRO A 38 27.26 26.65 3.97
CA PRO A 38 28.30 26.58 2.96
C PRO A 38 27.85 25.61 1.87
N LEU A 39 27.91 26.05 0.60
CA LEU A 39 27.57 25.21 -0.54
C LEU A 39 28.33 23.88 -0.41
N LYS A 40 27.55 22.79 -0.36
CA LYS A 40 28.05 21.44 -0.13
C LYS A 40 29.24 21.15 -1.03
N THR A 41 30.34 20.70 -0.46
CA THR A 41 31.57 20.45 -1.23
C THR A 41 31.33 19.25 -2.15
N ALA A 42 32.00 19.19 -3.31
CA ALA A 42 31.84 18.06 -4.25
C ALA A 42 32.05 16.70 -3.57
N ASP A 43 33.01 16.59 -2.66
CA ASP A 43 33.26 15.37 -1.88
C ASP A 43 32.10 15.01 -0.95
N GLU A 44 31.42 16.00 -0.40
CA GLU A 44 30.29 15.83 0.51
C GLU A 44 29.00 15.47 -0.24
N VAL A 45 28.86 15.94 -1.48
CA VAL A 45 27.80 15.49 -2.41
C VAL A 45 28.06 14.06 -2.87
N ILE A 46 29.31 13.71 -3.18
CA ILE A 46 29.68 12.33 -3.53
C ILE A 46 29.42 11.40 -2.35
N GLN A 47 29.79 11.81 -1.14
CA GLN A 47 29.52 11.02 0.07
C GLN A 47 28.02 10.86 0.33
N GLU A 48 27.21 11.90 0.13
CA GLU A 48 25.75 11.79 0.25
C GLU A 48 25.15 10.85 -0.80
N ILE A 49 25.68 10.83 -2.02
CA ILE A 49 25.26 9.89 -3.08
C ILE A 49 25.68 8.46 -2.73
N ASP A 50 26.88 8.25 -2.20
CA ASP A 50 27.33 6.93 -1.72
C ASP A 50 26.51 6.44 -0.52
N ASP A 51 26.14 7.34 0.38
CA ASP A 51 25.25 7.06 1.51
C ASP A 51 23.83 6.75 1.00
N MET A 52 23.29 7.48 0.02
CA MET A 52 22.01 7.15 -0.63
C MET A 52 22.07 5.82 -1.39
N MET A 53 23.16 5.48 -2.07
CA MET A 53 23.31 4.18 -2.74
C MET A 53 23.41 3.02 -1.74
N GLN A 54 23.95 3.25 -0.54
CA GLN A 54 23.95 2.28 0.54
C GLN A 54 22.60 2.23 1.28
N ASP A 55 21.91 3.36 1.44
CA ASP A 55 20.60 3.45 2.08
C ASP A 55 19.48 2.94 1.17
N GLU A 56 19.58 2.99 -0.15
CA GLU A 56 18.66 2.31 -1.08
C GLU A 56 18.71 0.77 -0.90
N THR A 57 19.79 0.24 -0.31
CA THR A 57 19.88 -1.17 0.11
C THR A 57 19.31 -1.44 1.52
N CYS A 58 19.16 -0.41 2.37
CA CYS A 58 18.79 -0.57 3.78
C CYS A 58 17.48 0.13 4.23
N SER A 59 16.95 1.10 3.49
CA SER A 59 15.82 1.94 3.89
C SER A 59 14.75 2.04 2.80
N LEU A 60 13.91 1.00 2.70
CA LEU A 60 12.54 1.19 2.22
C LEU A 60 11.60 0.29 3.03
N ASP A 61 11.16 0.86 4.14
CA ASP A 61 10.14 0.40 5.07
C ASP A 61 8.83 0.11 4.31
N GLY A 62 8.45 -1.17 4.29
CA GLY A 62 7.27 -1.67 3.60
C GLY A 62 7.28 -3.19 3.48
N SER A 63 7.17 -3.89 4.62
CA SER A 63 7.10 -5.36 4.78
C SER A 63 8.46 -6.11 4.76
N PRO A 64 9.01 -6.51 5.93
CA PRO A 64 10.32 -7.14 6.05
C PRO A 64 10.37 -8.61 5.58
N GLY A 65 9.26 -9.21 5.15
CA GLY A 65 9.21 -10.63 4.81
C GLY A 65 9.56 -11.00 3.38
N SER A 66 9.58 -10.05 2.44
CA SER A 66 9.61 -10.38 1.00
C SER A 66 10.83 -9.84 0.24
N ARG A 67 11.56 -8.86 0.78
CA ARG A 67 12.71 -8.22 0.11
C ARG A 67 14.06 -8.80 0.52
N ASP A 68 14.20 -9.18 1.79
CA ASP A 68 15.39 -9.89 2.30
C ASP A 68 15.62 -11.19 1.52
N SER A 69 14.55 -11.96 1.30
CA SER A 69 14.57 -13.16 0.48
C SER A 69 14.92 -12.88 -0.99
N LEU A 70 14.51 -11.75 -1.57
CA LEU A 70 14.82 -11.42 -2.97
C LEU A 70 16.30 -11.06 -3.16
N ILE A 71 16.89 -10.34 -2.21
CA ILE A 71 18.31 -9.95 -2.24
C ILE A 71 19.19 -11.19 -1.98
N GLU A 72 18.84 -12.00 -0.98
CA GLU A 72 19.54 -13.25 -0.67
C GLU A 72 19.50 -14.24 -1.85
N ASN A 73 18.33 -14.40 -2.50
CA ASN A 73 18.22 -15.24 -3.70
C ASN A 73 19.09 -14.72 -4.87
N ASN A 74 19.21 -13.40 -5.03
CA ASN A 74 20.04 -12.82 -6.07
C ASN A 74 21.55 -13.06 -5.82
N GLU A 75 22.01 -12.91 -4.57
CA GLU A 75 23.39 -13.24 -4.21
C GLU A 75 23.72 -14.73 -4.38
N VAL A 76 22.79 -15.62 -4.00
CA VAL A 76 22.96 -17.06 -4.17
C VAL A 76 23.05 -17.44 -5.65
N MET A 77 22.21 -16.84 -6.51
CA MET A 77 22.28 -17.05 -7.95
C MET A 77 23.59 -16.56 -8.57
N GLU A 78 24.08 -15.37 -8.18
CA GLU A 78 25.33 -14.84 -8.70
C GLU A 78 26.54 -15.69 -8.26
N LYS A 79 26.56 -16.17 -7.01
CA LYS A 79 27.56 -17.13 -6.53
C LYS A 79 27.51 -18.46 -7.28
N ALA A 80 26.31 -18.98 -7.57
CA ALA A 80 26.16 -20.20 -8.36
C ALA A 80 26.70 -20.03 -9.79
N LYS A 81 26.43 -18.88 -10.42
CA LYS A 81 27.00 -18.55 -11.74
C LYS A 81 28.52 -18.45 -11.69
N GLU A 82 29.09 -17.82 -10.67
CA GLU A 82 30.53 -17.69 -10.49
C GLU A 82 31.21 -19.06 -10.35
N VAL A 83 30.59 -19.98 -9.60
CA VAL A 83 31.09 -21.36 -9.45
C VAL A 83 31.02 -22.12 -10.76
N LEU A 84 29.93 -22.00 -11.52
CA LEU A 84 29.75 -22.68 -12.81
C LEU A 84 30.63 -22.10 -13.92
N SER A 85 30.97 -20.80 -13.84
CA SER A 85 31.87 -20.12 -14.78
C SER A 85 33.33 -20.16 -14.35
N SER A 86 33.63 -20.84 -13.24
CA SER A 86 35.01 -21.03 -12.78
C SER A 86 35.81 -21.82 -13.84
N PRO A 87 37.00 -21.34 -14.23
CA PRO A 87 37.87 -22.05 -15.19
C PRO A 87 38.16 -23.50 -14.78
N LEU A 88 38.21 -23.78 -13.47
CA LEU A 88 38.42 -25.12 -12.94
C LEU A 88 37.25 -26.07 -13.23
N TYR A 89 36.02 -25.54 -13.29
CA TYR A 89 34.85 -26.31 -13.67
C TYR A 89 34.85 -26.59 -15.18
N GLU A 90 35.25 -25.61 -15.99
CA GLU A 90 35.38 -25.78 -17.44
C GLU A 90 36.42 -26.86 -17.80
N ASP A 91 37.60 -26.83 -17.19
CA ASP A 91 38.66 -27.83 -17.42
C ASP A 91 38.17 -29.25 -17.05
N LYS A 92 37.45 -29.38 -15.92
CA LYS A 92 36.84 -30.65 -15.51
C LYS A 92 35.85 -31.18 -16.54
N LEU A 93 35.06 -30.30 -17.17
CA LEU A 93 34.10 -30.71 -18.21
C LEU A 93 34.82 -31.19 -19.48
N ARG A 94 35.99 -30.63 -19.82
CA ARG A 94 36.79 -31.02 -20.99
C ARG A 94 37.42 -32.41 -20.85
N ASP A 95 37.68 -32.86 -19.63
CA ASP A 95 38.24 -34.19 -19.34
C ASP A 95 37.18 -35.32 -19.37
N LEU A 96 35.89 -34.98 -19.43
CA LEU A 96 34.80 -35.96 -19.48
C LEU A 96 34.63 -36.56 -20.87
N SER A 97 34.31 -37.85 -20.92
CA SER A 97 33.90 -38.49 -22.16
C SER A 97 32.51 -38.00 -22.62
N LEU A 98 32.21 -38.15 -23.91
CA LEU A 98 30.91 -37.78 -24.47
C LEU A 98 29.73 -38.46 -23.75
N SER A 99 29.89 -39.70 -23.28
CA SER A 99 28.85 -40.41 -22.52
C SER A 99 28.60 -39.75 -21.18
N GLN A 100 29.66 -39.45 -20.43
CA GLN A 100 29.57 -38.83 -19.11
C GLN A 100 29.01 -37.40 -19.18
N LEU A 101 29.37 -36.66 -20.23
CA LEU A 101 28.84 -35.31 -20.44
C LEU A 101 27.34 -35.33 -20.75
N ASN A 102 26.87 -36.31 -21.54
CA ASN A 102 25.44 -36.50 -21.78
C ASN A 102 24.69 -36.92 -20.53
N GLU A 103 25.26 -37.80 -19.70
CA GLU A 103 24.67 -38.16 -18.40
C GLU A 103 24.53 -36.94 -17.49
N LEU A 104 25.58 -36.14 -17.34
CA LEU A 104 25.56 -34.90 -16.56
C LEU A 104 24.54 -33.90 -17.11
N PHE A 105 24.46 -33.76 -18.43
CA PHE A 105 23.46 -32.90 -19.08
C PHE A 105 22.03 -33.34 -18.77
N LEU A 106 21.74 -34.64 -18.86
CA LEU A 106 20.43 -35.19 -18.55
C LEU A 106 20.08 -35.04 -17.06
N GLU A 107 21.05 -35.23 -16.17
CA GLU A 107 20.88 -34.97 -14.74
C GLU A 107 20.52 -33.50 -14.48
N LEU A 108 21.22 -32.57 -15.14
CA LEU A 108 20.94 -31.14 -15.01
C LEU A 108 19.55 -30.78 -15.55
N GLU A 109 19.13 -31.37 -16.68
CA GLU A 109 17.78 -31.20 -17.24
C GLU A 109 16.69 -31.69 -16.28
N VAL A 110 16.89 -32.83 -15.60
CA VAL A 110 15.97 -33.32 -14.58
C VAL A 110 15.91 -32.37 -13.40
N LEU A 111 17.06 -31.94 -12.89
CA LEU A 111 17.16 -31.03 -11.76
C LEU A 111 16.47 -29.67 -12.05
N ILE A 112 16.68 -29.12 -13.26
CA ILE A 112 16.02 -27.88 -13.71
C ILE A 112 14.51 -28.05 -13.72
N ARG A 113 13.99 -29.20 -14.20
CA ARG A 113 12.56 -29.48 -14.21
C ARG A 113 11.97 -29.57 -12.80
N GLU A 114 12.62 -30.30 -11.90
CA GLU A 114 12.17 -30.45 -10.51
C GLU A 114 12.16 -29.12 -9.76
N PHE A 115 13.20 -28.29 -9.93
CA PHE A 115 13.21 -26.94 -9.34
C PHE A 115 12.16 -26.02 -9.96
N SER A 116 11.91 -26.12 -11.26
CA SER A 116 10.86 -25.35 -11.93
C SER A 116 9.46 -25.74 -11.40
N GLU A 117 9.20 -27.03 -11.22
CA GLU A 117 7.94 -27.53 -10.64
C GLU A 117 7.76 -27.09 -9.17
N THR A 118 8.84 -27.16 -8.39
CA THR A 118 8.86 -26.67 -7.02
C THR A 118 8.57 -25.17 -6.98
N LEU A 119 9.23 -24.37 -7.82
CA LEU A 119 9.01 -22.92 -7.90
C LEU A 119 7.56 -22.59 -8.25
N ILE A 120 6.96 -23.29 -9.22
CA ILE A 120 5.56 -23.09 -9.59
C ILE A 120 4.64 -23.39 -8.40
N SER A 121 4.91 -24.48 -7.67
CA SER A 121 4.12 -24.88 -6.49
C SER A 121 4.21 -23.86 -5.36
N GLU A 122 5.42 -23.34 -5.09
CA GLU A 122 5.64 -22.30 -4.08
C GLU A 122 4.98 -20.97 -4.45
N LEU A 123 5.03 -20.58 -5.74
CA LEU A 123 4.33 -19.38 -6.21
C LEU A 123 2.81 -19.52 -6.03
N ALA A 124 2.24 -20.67 -6.38
CA ALA A 124 0.81 -20.94 -6.17
C ALA A 124 0.43 -20.90 -4.69
N LEU A 125 1.27 -21.48 -3.81
CA LEU A 125 1.06 -21.44 -2.36
C LEU A 125 1.13 -20.00 -1.82
N ARG A 126 2.09 -19.21 -2.28
CA ARG A 126 2.22 -17.79 -1.90
C ARG A 126 0.97 -16.99 -2.27
N ASP A 127 0.44 -17.21 -3.47
CA ASP A 127 -0.75 -16.49 -3.95
C ASP A 127 -2.00 -16.87 -3.12
N GLU A 128 -2.16 -18.15 -2.74
CA GLU A 128 -3.23 -18.59 -1.84
C GLU A 128 -3.10 -17.94 -0.44
N LEU A 129 -1.89 -17.89 0.11
CA LEU A 129 -1.65 -17.27 1.41
C LEU A 129 -1.91 -15.75 1.39
N GLU A 130 -1.54 -15.06 0.31
CA GLU A 130 -1.83 -13.64 0.14
C GLU A 130 -3.34 -13.40 0.02
N TYR A 131 -4.07 -14.26 -0.71
CA TYR A 131 -5.52 -14.23 -0.77
C TYR A 131 -6.17 -14.40 0.61
N GLU A 132 -5.75 -15.39 1.40
CA GLU A 132 -6.26 -15.57 2.76
C GLU A 132 -5.98 -14.37 3.66
N LYS A 133 -4.78 -13.80 3.56
CA LYS A 133 -4.37 -12.61 4.32
C LYS A 133 -5.23 -11.40 3.95
N GLU A 134 -5.44 -11.16 2.66
CA GLU A 134 -6.31 -10.07 2.18
C GLU A 134 -7.77 -10.29 2.61
N LEU A 135 -8.27 -11.52 2.57
CA LEU A 135 -9.60 -11.88 3.04
C LEU A 135 -9.76 -11.60 4.55
N LYS A 136 -8.79 -12.02 5.37
CA LYS A 136 -8.77 -11.77 6.82
C LYS A 136 -8.69 -10.26 7.12
N ASN A 137 -7.84 -9.52 6.41
CA ASN A 137 -7.72 -8.07 6.56
C ASN A 137 -9.01 -7.33 6.16
N THR A 138 -9.66 -7.76 5.09
CA THR A 138 -10.94 -7.23 4.63
C THR A 138 -12.03 -7.48 5.67
N PHE A 139 -12.09 -8.70 6.22
CA PHE A 139 -13.02 -9.05 7.29
C PHE A 139 -12.82 -8.18 8.54
N ILE A 140 -11.57 -8.01 8.99
CA ILE A 140 -11.24 -7.17 10.15
C ILE A 140 -11.67 -5.72 9.89
N SER A 141 -11.39 -5.18 8.69
CA SER A 141 -11.76 -3.82 8.32
C SER A 141 -13.27 -3.61 8.31
N LEU A 142 -14.04 -4.55 7.75
CA LEU A 142 -15.50 -4.52 7.79
C LEU A 142 -16.05 -4.63 9.21
N LEU A 143 -15.47 -5.51 10.04
CA LEU A 143 -15.86 -5.68 11.43
C LEU A 143 -15.64 -4.39 12.24
N LEU A 144 -14.49 -3.75 12.07
CA LEU A 144 -14.17 -2.45 12.67
C LEU A 144 -15.14 -1.36 12.19
N ALA A 145 -15.49 -1.34 10.90
CA ALA A 145 -16.46 -0.39 10.36
C ALA A 145 -17.85 -0.55 11.00
N VAL A 146 -18.34 -1.78 11.16
CA VAL A 146 -19.62 -2.08 11.83
C VAL A 146 -19.58 -1.65 13.30
N GLN A 147 -18.50 -1.97 14.02
CA GLN A 147 -18.33 -1.57 15.41
C GLN A 147 -18.28 -0.04 15.55
N ASN A 148 -17.55 0.65 14.68
CA ASN A 148 -17.46 2.10 14.67
C ASN A 148 -18.83 2.73 14.39
N LYS A 149 -19.59 2.22 13.41
CA LYS A 149 -20.96 2.66 13.11
C LYS A 149 -21.90 2.46 14.31
N ARG A 150 -21.79 1.32 15.01
CA ARG A 150 -22.57 1.06 16.23
C ARG A 150 -22.22 2.03 17.36
N ARG A 151 -20.93 2.34 17.53
CA ARG A 151 -20.45 3.32 18.52
C ARG A 151 -20.93 4.72 18.18
N GLN A 152 -20.81 5.16 16.92
CA GLN A 152 -21.31 6.45 16.44
C GLN A 152 -22.81 6.61 16.72
N TYR A 153 -23.61 5.59 16.40
CA TYR A 153 -25.04 5.57 16.71
C TYR A 153 -25.33 5.78 18.22
N HIS A 154 -24.59 5.09 19.11
CA HIS A 154 -24.77 5.27 20.56
C HIS A 154 -24.38 6.67 21.05
N VAL A 155 -23.33 7.26 20.46
CA VAL A 155 -22.87 8.61 20.78
C VAL A 155 -23.86 9.67 20.28
N GLU A 156 -24.35 9.54 19.05
CA GLU A 156 -25.35 10.45 18.45
C GLU A 156 -26.66 10.43 19.22
N LYS A 157 -27.13 9.25 19.66
CA LYS A 157 -28.32 9.13 20.52
C LYS A 157 -28.16 9.86 21.86
N LYS A 158 -26.96 9.84 22.45
CA LYS A 158 -26.67 10.59 23.70
C LYS A 158 -26.58 12.10 23.47
N ARG A 159 -26.10 12.55 22.31
CA ARG A 159 -26.03 13.97 21.94
C ARG A 159 -27.39 14.54 21.54
N SER A 160 -28.21 13.80 20.79
CA SER A 160 -29.57 14.22 20.41
C SER A 160 -30.52 14.31 21.61
N SER A 161 -30.30 13.49 22.65
CA SER A 161 -31.06 13.56 23.90
C SER A 161 -30.84 14.84 24.71
N LYS A 162 -29.76 15.61 24.49
CA LYS A 162 -29.52 16.88 25.20
C LYS A 162 -30.08 18.10 24.46
N ASN A 163 -30.36 18.00 23.16
CA ASN A 163 -30.85 19.11 22.33
C ASN A 163 -32.32 18.99 21.91
N SER A 164 -33.06 17.96 22.36
CA SER A 164 -34.46 17.73 21.97
C SER A 164 -35.44 18.10 23.10
N VAL A 165 -35.68 19.40 23.27
CA VAL A 165 -36.89 19.93 23.95
C VAL A 165 -38.01 20.20 22.93
N LEU A 166 -37.74 20.06 21.63
CA LEU A 166 -38.71 20.33 20.56
C LEU A 166 -38.87 19.08 19.69
N LYS A 167 -40.11 18.57 19.72
CA LYS A 167 -40.63 17.39 19.04
C LYS A 167 -40.14 17.29 17.58
N THR A 168 -39.42 16.23 17.24
CA THR A 168 -39.38 15.67 15.89
C THR A 168 -40.14 14.33 15.87
N PRO A 169 -41.07 14.12 14.93
CA PRO A 169 -41.81 12.87 14.83
C PRO A 169 -40.94 11.81 14.16
N SER A 170 -40.84 10.65 14.81
CA SER A 170 -40.68 9.31 14.24
C SER A 170 -39.63 9.08 13.12
N GLY A 171 -38.61 8.28 13.43
CA GLY A 171 -37.89 7.52 12.39
C GLY A 171 -36.54 6.90 12.75
N LEU A 172 -35.87 7.33 13.84
CA LEU A 172 -34.47 6.96 14.09
C LEU A 172 -34.27 5.90 15.20
N ASP A 173 -35.35 5.29 15.68
CA ASP A 173 -35.24 4.11 16.54
C ASP A 173 -34.98 2.87 15.67
N PRO A 174 -33.93 2.07 15.94
CA PRO A 174 -33.65 0.87 15.19
C PRO A 174 -34.81 -0.09 15.40
N LYS A 175 -35.69 -0.15 14.41
CA LYS A 175 -36.73 -1.17 14.33
C LYS A 175 -36.05 -2.46 13.92
N TYR A 176 -35.53 -3.20 14.89
CA TYR A 176 -34.94 -4.51 14.64
C TYR A 176 -36.00 -5.39 13.96
N LEU A 177 -35.59 -6.05 12.88
CA LEU A 177 -36.42 -7.02 12.21
C LEU A 177 -36.59 -8.22 13.14
N THR A 178 -37.75 -8.35 13.78
CA THR A 178 -38.08 -9.45 14.72
C THR A 178 -38.60 -10.70 14.02
N THR A 179 -38.50 -10.76 12.69
CA THR A 179 -39.02 -11.88 11.91
C THR A 179 -38.16 -13.11 12.17
N VAL A 180 -38.77 -14.18 12.67
CA VAL A 180 -38.11 -15.46 12.91
C VAL A 180 -37.87 -16.13 11.56
N ILE A 181 -36.64 -16.54 11.29
CA ILE A 181 -36.30 -17.31 10.10
C ILE A 181 -36.55 -18.79 10.42
N PRO A 182 -37.49 -19.48 9.74
CA PRO A 182 -37.69 -20.90 9.92
C PRO A 182 -36.42 -21.66 9.54
N TYR A 183 -35.93 -22.52 10.43
CA TYR A 183 -34.79 -23.40 10.19
C TYR A 183 -35.23 -24.85 10.28
N HIS A 184 -34.99 -25.60 9.21
CA HIS A 184 -35.21 -27.04 9.16
C HIS A 184 -33.86 -27.71 8.89
N ILE A 185 -33.49 -28.67 9.73
CA ILE A 185 -32.16 -29.30 9.69
C ILE A 185 -31.92 -30.05 8.37
N ASP A 186 -33.00 -30.50 7.73
CA ASP A 186 -32.98 -31.26 6.47
C ASP A 186 -32.81 -30.38 5.23
N ASN A 187 -33.16 -29.08 5.32
CA ASN A 187 -33.15 -28.14 4.19
C ASN A 187 -31.95 -27.17 4.23
N GLY A 188 -31.10 -27.26 5.26
CA GLY A 188 -29.96 -26.38 5.44
C GLY A 188 -30.37 -24.91 5.69
N PRO A 189 -29.40 -23.98 5.69
CA PRO A 189 -29.69 -22.56 5.83
C PRO A 189 -30.51 -22.05 4.62
N PRO A 190 -31.51 -21.18 4.83
CA PRO A 190 -32.33 -20.65 3.75
C PRO A 190 -31.50 -19.86 2.74
N ASP A 191 -31.89 -19.94 1.48
CA ASP A 191 -31.20 -19.30 0.38
C ASP A 191 -31.41 -17.77 0.36
N ASN A 192 -30.61 -17.08 -0.43
CA ASN A 192 -30.67 -15.62 -0.51
C ASN A 192 -32.03 -15.11 -1.02
N GLN A 193 -32.73 -15.85 -1.88
CA GLN A 193 -34.05 -15.45 -2.37
C GLN A 193 -35.09 -15.51 -1.26
N THR A 194 -35.13 -16.59 -0.48
CA THR A 194 -36.02 -16.73 0.68
C THR A 194 -35.76 -15.65 1.72
N LEU A 195 -34.48 -15.35 2.01
CA LEU A 195 -34.11 -14.27 2.92
C LEU A 195 -34.59 -12.90 2.44
N GLN A 196 -34.45 -12.60 1.13
CA GLN A 196 -34.94 -11.34 0.58
C GLN A 196 -36.46 -11.19 0.68
N VAL A 197 -37.21 -12.27 0.49
CA VAL A 197 -38.68 -12.26 0.65
C VAL A 197 -39.06 -11.99 2.11
N LEU A 198 -38.40 -12.65 3.06
CA LEU A 198 -38.64 -12.43 4.50
C LEU A 198 -38.32 -10.99 4.93
N ILE A 199 -37.29 -10.39 4.34
CA ILE A 199 -36.90 -8.99 4.61
C ILE A 199 -37.87 -7.99 3.96
N LYS A 200 -38.37 -8.27 2.75
CA LYS A 200 -39.27 -7.38 2.00
C LYS A 200 -40.74 -7.47 2.40
N SER A 201 -41.19 -8.56 3.04
CA SER A 201 -42.61 -8.78 3.39
C SER A 201 -43.17 -7.89 4.52
N LYS A 202 -42.56 -6.74 4.80
CA LYS A 202 -42.93 -5.84 5.91
C LYS A 202 -43.14 -4.40 5.46
#